data_AF-A0A7V8J1R6-F1
#
_entry.id   AF-A0A7V8J1R6-F1
#
_cell.length_a   1.000
_cell.length_b   1.000
_cell.length_c   1.000
_cell.angle_alpha   90.00
_cell.angle_beta   90.00
_cell.angle_gamma   90.00
#
_symmetry.space_group_name_H-M   'P 1'
#
loop_
_entity.id
_entity.type
_entity.pdbx_description
1 polymer ?
#
loop_
_entity_poly.entity_id
_entity_poly.type
_entity_poly.pdbx_seq_one_letter_code
_entity_poly.pdbx_strand_id
1 'polypeptide(L)'
;MVQEPAARYDVKPVLEASLQTEIIDALDGKENRKPLTPAAFLLLCYILGFLSGTMALVSQWKDFKDGLCDLNDLTLRSESTAEAHKLVRSSMCHMTKSAKARVRLVARENVNLRYSPGMKAEVIMPLKQYAVLEVVDSTDKTWLEVIYKHEGIEIQGWISRSMVKTIQ
;
A
#
# COMPACT_ATOMS: atom_id res chain seq x y z
N MET A 1 -47.08 -56.41 3.68
CA MET A 1 -46.15 -55.27 3.79
C MET A 1 -46.92 -54.04 3.34
N VAL A 2 -47.23 -53.15 4.28
CA VAL A 2 -47.98 -51.91 4.03
C VAL A 2 -46.96 -50.84 3.71
N GLN A 3 -47.13 -50.13 2.59
CA GLN A 3 -46.23 -49.06 2.16
C GLN A 3 -46.89 -47.72 2.49
N GLU A 4 -46.23 -46.94 3.33
CA GLU A 4 -46.63 -45.65 3.88
C GLU A 4 -46.51 -44.54 2.80
N PRO A 5 -47.41 -43.55 2.73
CA PRO A 5 -47.29 -42.47 1.75
C PRO A 5 -46.35 -41.36 2.26
N ALA A 6 -45.37 -40.97 1.43
CA ALA A 6 -44.48 -39.85 1.69
C ALA A 6 -45.24 -38.51 1.66
N ALA A 7 -45.20 -37.78 2.77
CA ALA A 7 -45.75 -36.43 2.86
C ALA A 7 -44.95 -35.45 1.98
N ARG A 8 -45.61 -34.86 0.98
CA ARG A 8 -45.09 -33.77 0.17
C ARG A 8 -45.18 -32.47 0.99
N TYR A 9 -44.05 -31.98 1.50
CA TYR A 9 -43.99 -30.68 2.16
C TYR A 9 -44.02 -29.56 1.12
N ASP A 10 -45.11 -28.79 1.11
CA ASP A 10 -45.31 -27.62 0.25
C ASP A 10 -44.73 -26.38 0.96
N VAL A 11 -43.61 -25.86 0.43
CA VAL A 11 -43.00 -24.62 0.94
C VAL A 11 -43.76 -23.44 0.32
N LYS A 12 -44.55 -22.74 1.15
CA LYS A 12 -45.39 -21.60 0.73
C LYS A 12 -44.57 -20.52 0.00
N PRO A 13 -44.91 -20.18 -1.27
CA PRO A 13 -44.23 -19.15 -2.07
C PRO A 13 -44.62 -17.70 -1.71
N VAL A 14 -45.30 -17.48 -0.58
CA VAL A 14 -45.94 -16.18 -0.27
C VAL A 14 -44.97 -15.19 0.39
N LEU A 15 -43.88 -15.67 1.02
CA LEU A 15 -42.96 -14.80 1.78
C LEU A 15 -41.91 -14.10 0.90
N GLU A 16 -41.45 -14.72 -0.19
CA GLU A 16 -40.44 -14.12 -1.08
C GLU A 16 -41.04 -12.98 -1.91
N ALA A 17 -42.29 -13.12 -2.36
CA ALA A 17 -42.95 -12.10 -3.17
C ALA A 17 -43.13 -10.77 -2.41
N SER A 18 -43.44 -10.80 -1.10
CA SER A 18 -43.67 -9.57 -0.33
C SER A 18 -42.38 -8.78 -0.08
N LEU A 19 -41.27 -9.47 0.18
CA LEU A 19 -39.95 -8.85 0.40
C LEU A 19 -39.41 -8.22 -0.90
N GLN A 20 -39.57 -8.92 -2.02
CA GLN A 20 -39.14 -8.41 -3.33
C GLN A 20 -39.92 -7.14 -3.71
N THR A 21 -41.25 -7.11 -3.48
CA THR A 21 -42.07 -5.93 -3.76
C THR A 21 -41.73 -4.74 -2.87
N GLU A 22 -41.32 -4.97 -1.62
CA GLU A 22 -40.90 -3.91 -0.71
C GLU A 22 -39.55 -3.28 -1.13
N ILE A 23 -38.61 -4.11 -1.57
CA ILE A 23 -37.31 -3.64 -2.10
C ILE A 23 -37.52 -2.84 -3.39
N ILE A 24 -38.43 -3.29 -4.27
CA ILE A 24 -38.72 -2.61 -5.54
C ILE A 24 -39.41 -1.25 -5.29
N ASP A 25 -40.39 -1.17 -4.37
CA ASP A 25 -41.08 0.10 -4.05
C ASP A 25 -40.15 1.11 -3.33
N ALA A 26 -39.13 0.62 -2.61
CA ALA A 26 -38.08 1.47 -2.02
C ALA A 26 -37.06 1.99 -3.05
N LEU A 27 -36.80 1.23 -4.12
CA LEU A 27 -35.89 1.60 -5.21
C LEU A 27 -36.58 2.51 -6.25
N ASP A 28 -37.89 2.37 -6.46
CA ASP A 28 -38.68 3.11 -7.46
C ASP A 28 -38.99 4.57 -7.09
N GLY A 29 -38.33 5.11 -6.05
CA GLY A 29 -38.22 6.56 -5.85
C GLY A 29 -39.55 7.31 -5.78
N LYS A 30 -40.58 6.74 -5.13
CA LYS A 30 -41.86 7.44 -4.91
C LYS A 30 -41.64 8.75 -4.16
N GLU A 31 -42.19 9.82 -4.74
CA GLU A 31 -42.09 11.23 -4.34
C GLU A 31 -42.66 11.52 -2.94
N ASN A 32 -43.32 10.56 -2.30
CA ASN A 32 -43.86 10.67 -0.95
C ASN A 32 -43.07 9.80 0.04
N ARG A 33 -41.82 10.19 0.32
CA ARG A 33 -41.10 9.65 1.48
C ARG A 33 -41.89 10.03 2.73
N LYS A 34 -42.32 9.05 3.52
CA LYS A 34 -42.95 9.31 4.82
C LYS A 34 -42.02 10.23 5.61
N PRO A 35 -42.51 11.38 6.14
CA PRO A 35 -41.68 12.23 6.99
C PRO A 35 -41.19 11.39 8.16
N LEU A 36 -39.90 11.50 8.48
CA LEU A 36 -39.30 10.70 9.54
C LEU A 36 -40.10 10.88 10.83
N THR A 37 -40.38 9.77 11.50
CA THR A 37 -41.00 9.77 12.82
C THR A 37 -40.18 10.67 13.76
N PRO A 38 -40.77 11.47 14.65
CA PRO A 38 -40.04 12.44 15.48
C PRO A 38 -38.86 11.83 16.25
N ALA A 39 -39.00 10.59 16.72
CA ALA A 39 -37.91 9.85 17.36
C ALA A 39 -36.74 9.51 16.41
N ALA A 40 -37.04 9.14 15.16
CA ALA A 40 -36.05 8.87 14.14
C ALA A 40 -35.34 10.16 13.68
N PHE A 41 -36.06 11.29 13.64
CA PHE A 41 -35.47 12.59 13.37
C PHE A 41 -34.52 13.03 14.49
N LEU A 42 -34.91 12.86 15.76
CA LEU A 42 -34.03 13.16 16.90
C LEU A 42 -32.79 12.27 16.93
N LEU A 43 -32.93 10.98 16.61
CA LEU A 43 -31.82 10.05 16.52
C LEU A 43 -30.87 10.41 15.36
N LEU A 44 -31.43 10.82 14.21
CA LEU A 44 -30.63 11.34 13.09
C LEU A 44 -29.88 12.62 13.50
N CYS A 45 -30.54 13.57 14.16
CA CYS A 45 -29.90 14.78 14.67
C CYS A 45 -28.79 14.46 15.69
N TYR A 46 -28.99 13.45 16.54
CA TYR A 46 -27.97 12.99 17.50
C TYR A 46 -26.76 12.39 16.79
N ILE A 47 -26.97 11.52 15.80
CA ILE A 47 -25.88 10.94 15.00
C ILE A 47 -25.13 12.04 14.24
N LEU A 48 -25.83 12.95 13.57
CA LEU A 48 -25.20 14.04 12.83
C LEU A 48 -24.45 15.00 13.76
N GLY A 49 -25.01 15.30 14.93
CA GLY A 49 -24.36 16.09 15.98
C GLY A 49 -23.10 15.41 16.51
N PHE A 50 -23.19 14.12 16.82
CA PHE A 50 -22.05 13.32 17.26
C PHE A 50 -20.94 13.23 16.19
N LEU A 51 -21.30 13.02 14.93
CA LEU A 51 -20.35 13.04 13.81
C LEU A 51 -19.71 14.42 13.64
N SER A 52 -20.47 15.51 13.77
CA SER A 52 -19.92 16.87 13.69
C SER A 52 -18.98 17.19 14.86
N GLY A 53 -19.31 16.76 16.08
CA GLY A 53 -18.49 16.96 17.27
C GLY A 53 -17.19 16.16 17.25
N THR A 54 -17.25 14.90 16.80
CA THR A 54 -16.07 14.07 16.59
C THR A 54 -15.17 14.64 15.49
N MET A 55 -15.74 15.14 14.39
CA MET A 55 -14.97 15.84 13.35
C MET A 55 -14.34 17.14 13.85
N ALA A 56 -15.02 17.89 14.72
CA ALA A 56 -14.46 19.09 15.35
C ALA A 56 -13.27 18.76 16.27
N LEU A 57 -13.36 17.68 17.04
CA LEU A 57 -12.25 17.18 17.88
C LEU A 57 -11.05 16.72 17.04
N VAL A 58 -11.31 15.99 15.94
CA VAL A 58 -10.26 15.56 15.00
C VAL A 58 -9.61 16.75 14.29
N SER A 59 -10.36 17.82 14.00
CA SER A 59 -9.80 19.03 13.36
C SER A 59 -8.73 19.74 14.21
N GLN A 60 -8.72 19.51 15.52
CA GLN A 60 -7.75 20.11 16.44
C GLN A 60 -6.50 19.24 16.61
N TRP A 61 -6.49 18.02 16.06
CA TRP A 61 -5.34 17.14 16.12
C TRP A 61 -4.26 17.62 15.15
N LYS A 62 -3.35 18.43 15.68
CA LYS A 62 -2.16 18.91 15.00
C LYS A 62 -1.38 17.75 14.37
N ASP A 63 -1.23 16.65 15.07
CA ASP A 63 -0.42 15.51 14.62
C ASP A 63 -1.07 14.73 13.45
N PHE A 64 -2.41 14.72 13.35
CA PHE A 64 -3.10 14.16 12.18
C PHE A 64 -2.97 15.08 10.96
N LYS A 65 -3.03 16.40 11.15
CA LYS A 65 -2.78 17.38 10.07
C LYS A 65 -1.34 17.32 9.57
N ASP A 66 -0.38 17.23 10.48
CA ASP A 66 1.04 17.08 10.16
C ASP A 66 1.26 15.74 9.42
N GLY A 67 0.63 14.65 9.88
CA GLY A 67 0.64 13.36 9.20
C GLY A 67 -0.02 13.38 7.81
N LEU A 68 -1.09 14.15 7.62
CA LEU A 68 -1.71 14.36 6.30
C LEU A 68 -0.84 15.21 5.38
N CYS A 69 -0.10 16.18 5.90
CA CYS A 69 0.89 16.94 5.14
C CYS A 69 2.08 16.06 4.72
N ASP A 70 2.58 15.21 5.62
CA ASP A 70 3.63 14.22 5.33
C ASP A 70 3.15 13.19 4.30
N LEU A 71 1.92 12.70 4.44
CA LEU A 71 1.32 11.81 3.45
C LEU A 71 1.06 12.54 2.12
N ASN A 72 0.63 13.80 2.12
CA ASN A 72 0.46 14.58 0.89
C ASN A 72 1.80 14.75 0.15
N ASP A 73 2.91 14.92 0.86
CA ASP A 73 4.25 14.99 0.26
C ASP A 73 4.71 13.63 -0.32
N LEU A 74 4.27 12.51 0.26
CA LEU A 74 4.62 11.16 -0.19
C LEU A 74 3.68 10.60 -1.27
N THR A 75 2.39 10.89 -1.17
CA THR A 75 1.32 10.23 -1.95
C THR A 75 1.03 10.96 -3.26
N LEU A 76 1.29 12.27 -3.37
CA LEU A 76 1.05 13.07 -4.59
C LEU A 76 2.29 13.38 -5.43
N ARG A 77 3.52 13.06 -4.95
CA ARG A 77 4.75 13.29 -5.74
C ARG A 77 5.24 12.10 -6.56
N SER A 78 4.61 10.92 -6.45
CA SER A 78 5.04 9.72 -7.17
C SER A 78 4.24 9.43 -8.44
N GLU A 79 3.92 10.46 -9.24
CA GLU A 79 3.44 10.23 -10.62
C GLU A 79 4.60 9.98 -11.60
N SER A 80 5.85 10.30 -11.21
CA SER A 80 7.02 10.11 -12.06
C SER A 80 8.27 9.71 -11.26
N THR A 81 8.95 8.66 -11.74
CA THR A 81 10.25 8.22 -11.23
C THR A 81 11.34 9.30 -11.33
N ALA A 82 11.15 10.30 -12.20
CA ALA A 82 12.08 11.42 -12.36
C ALA A 82 12.05 12.40 -11.17
N GLU A 83 10.86 12.75 -10.68
CA GLU A 83 10.71 13.65 -9.51
C GLU A 83 11.13 12.93 -8.21
N ALA A 84 10.84 11.63 -8.08
CA ALA A 84 11.36 10.82 -6.99
C ALA A 84 12.91 10.79 -6.99
N HIS A 85 13.56 10.59 -8.15
CA HIS A 85 15.02 10.67 -8.25
C HIS A 85 15.55 12.07 -7.91
N LYS A 86 14.85 13.13 -8.31
CA LYS A 86 15.24 14.51 -8.01
C LYS A 86 15.20 14.80 -6.51
N LEU A 87 14.18 14.29 -5.80
CA LEU A 87 14.04 14.41 -4.36
C LEU A 87 15.14 13.64 -3.62
N VAL A 88 15.41 12.39 -4.00
CA VAL A 88 16.53 11.62 -3.44
C VAL A 88 17.85 12.36 -3.65
N ARG A 89 18.07 12.93 -4.84
CA ARG A 89 19.27 13.74 -5.14
C ARG A 89 19.35 14.98 -4.26
N SER A 90 18.26 15.74 -4.11
CA SER A 90 18.26 16.96 -3.29
C SER A 90 18.52 16.66 -1.82
N SER A 91 17.92 15.59 -1.29
CA SER A 91 18.15 15.17 0.10
C SER A 91 19.61 14.72 0.31
N MET A 92 20.24 14.15 -0.71
CA MET A 92 21.65 13.78 -0.66
C MET A 92 22.62 14.96 -0.87
N CYS A 93 22.16 16.17 -1.24
CA CYS A 93 23.06 17.29 -1.57
C CYS A 93 24.12 17.58 -0.49
N HIS A 94 23.75 17.50 0.78
CA HIS A 94 24.62 17.75 1.95
C HIS A 94 25.54 16.59 2.31
N MET A 95 25.41 15.44 1.64
CA MET A 95 26.25 14.27 1.87
C MET A 95 27.62 14.42 1.19
N THR A 96 28.69 13.95 1.84
CA THR A 96 30.04 13.99 1.27
C THR A 96 30.12 13.20 -0.04
N LYS A 97 31.01 13.61 -0.96
CA LYS A 97 31.25 12.90 -2.23
C LYS A 97 31.57 11.42 -2.01
N SER A 98 32.32 11.10 -0.96
CA SER A 98 32.65 9.73 -0.58
C SER A 98 31.42 8.93 -0.15
N ALA A 99 30.52 9.52 0.63
CA ALA A 99 29.30 8.83 1.06
C ALA A 99 28.30 8.63 -0.10
N LYS A 100 28.13 9.62 -0.99
CA LYS A 100 27.35 9.43 -2.24
C LYS A 100 27.92 8.30 -3.11
N ALA A 101 29.24 8.20 -3.20
CA ALA A 101 29.92 7.17 -3.98
C ALA A 101 29.77 5.76 -3.40
N ARG A 102 29.28 5.60 -2.16
CA ARG A 102 29.00 4.29 -1.55
C ARG A 102 27.59 3.80 -1.83
N VAL A 103 26.66 4.67 -2.25
CA VAL A 103 25.29 4.22 -2.52
C VAL A 103 25.14 3.79 -3.99
N ARG A 104 24.53 2.64 -4.21
CA ARG A 104 24.19 2.11 -5.54
C ARG A 104 22.72 1.74 -5.59
N LEU A 105 22.14 1.87 -6.78
CA LEU A 105 20.80 1.38 -7.09
C LEU A 105 20.89 0.25 -8.09
N VAL A 106 20.13 -0.82 -7.87
CA VAL A 106 19.96 -1.87 -8.88
C VAL A 106 19.31 -1.28 -10.12
N ALA A 107 19.95 -1.45 -11.28
CA ALA A 107 19.57 -0.73 -12.50
C ALA A 107 18.46 -1.43 -13.31
N ARG A 108 18.35 -2.75 -13.19
CA ARG A 108 17.42 -3.59 -13.97
C ARG A 108 16.86 -4.73 -13.14
N GLU A 109 15.84 -5.40 -13.66
CA GLU A 109 15.28 -6.61 -13.06
C GLU A 109 16.23 -7.82 -13.22
N ASN A 110 15.91 -8.92 -12.52
CA ASN A 110 16.65 -10.18 -12.58
C ASN A 110 18.14 -10.05 -12.21
N VAL A 111 18.43 -9.18 -11.26
CA VAL A 111 19.77 -9.00 -10.69
C VAL A 111 19.88 -9.81 -9.41
N ASN A 112 20.96 -10.56 -9.25
CA ASN A 112 21.17 -11.44 -8.10
C ASN A 112 22.33 -10.94 -7.23
N LEU A 113 22.12 -10.98 -5.92
CA LEU A 113 23.18 -10.88 -4.92
C LEU A 113 23.84 -12.26 -4.77
N ARG A 114 25.17 -12.31 -4.68
CA ARG A 114 25.94 -13.56 -4.73
C ARG A 114 26.95 -13.68 -3.59
N TYR A 115 27.35 -14.91 -3.26
CA TYR A 115 28.34 -15.15 -2.20
C TYR A 115 29.78 -14.78 -2.60
N SER A 116 30.08 -14.77 -3.89
CA SER A 116 31.41 -14.47 -4.42
C SER A 116 31.33 -13.74 -5.76
N PRO A 117 32.41 -13.04 -6.18
CA PRO A 117 32.42 -12.38 -7.48
C PRO A 117 32.40 -13.41 -8.61
N GLY A 118 31.30 -13.45 -9.36
CA GLY A 118 31.21 -14.30 -10.55
C GLY A 118 29.76 -14.57 -11.00
N MET A 119 29.52 -14.65 -12.30
CA MET A 119 28.19 -15.00 -12.83
C MET A 119 27.79 -16.45 -12.56
N LYS A 120 28.78 -17.31 -12.31
CA LYS A 120 28.60 -18.72 -11.91
C LYS A 120 28.61 -18.91 -10.39
N ALA A 121 28.85 -17.85 -9.62
CA ALA A 121 28.84 -17.94 -8.17
C ALA A 121 27.44 -18.21 -7.64
N GLU A 122 27.35 -18.85 -6.49
CA GLU A 122 26.08 -19.14 -5.82
C GLU A 122 25.29 -17.84 -5.54
N VAL A 123 23.98 -17.92 -5.77
CA VAL A 123 23.05 -16.81 -5.58
C VAL A 123 22.53 -16.85 -4.15
N ILE A 124 22.70 -15.74 -3.44
CA ILE A 124 22.08 -15.53 -2.12
C ILE A 124 20.60 -15.27 -2.31
N MET A 125 20.27 -14.24 -3.09
CA MET A 125 18.89 -13.86 -3.37
C MET A 125 18.78 -12.97 -4.61
N PRO A 126 17.60 -12.94 -5.28
CA PRO A 126 17.30 -11.92 -6.27
C PRO A 126 17.06 -10.56 -5.59
N LEU A 127 17.46 -9.49 -6.28
CA LEU A 127 17.25 -8.11 -5.87
C LEU A 127 16.19 -7.46 -6.77
N LYS A 128 15.30 -6.67 -6.15
CA LYS A 128 14.34 -5.85 -6.88
C LYS A 128 15.05 -4.70 -7.61
N GLN A 129 14.52 -4.30 -8.75
CA GLN A 129 14.99 -3.09 -9.42
C GLN A 129 14.87 -1.89 -8.47
N TYR A 130 15.86 -0.99 -8.52
CA TYR A 130 16.00 0.17 -7.63
C TYR A 130 16.24 -0.15 -6.14
N ALA A 131 16.50 -1.42 -5.78
CA ALA A 131 17.00 -1.73 -4.45
C ALA A 131 18.27 -0.92 -4.15
N VAL A 132 18.32 -0.35 -2.95
CA VAL A 132 19.44 0.46 -2.45
C VAL A 132 20.49 -0.46 -1.86
N LEU A 133 21.73 -0.25 -2.27
CA LEU A 133 22.89 -1.03 -1.86
C LEU A 133 23.97 -0.09 -1.32
N GLU A 134 24.58 -0.49 -0.22
CA GLU A 134 25.75 0.20 0.34
C GLU A 134 27.02 -0.54 -0.08
N VAL A 135 27.93 0.14 -0.75
CA VAL A 135 29.22 -0.42 -1.18
C VAL A 135 30.19 -0.38 -0.01
N VAL A 136 30.65 -1.57 0.39
CA VAL A 136 31.65 -1.76 1.43
C VAL A 136 33.05 -1.97 0.84
N ASP A 137 33.16 -2.71 -0.26
CA ASP A 137 34.42 -2.83 -1.02
C ASP A 137 34.20 -2.58 -2.52
N SER A 138 35.18 -1.88 -3.09
CA SER A 138 35.23 -1.52 -4.51
C SER A 138 36.61 -1.78 -5.13
N THR A 139 37.42 -2.64 -4.50
CA THR A 139 38.77 -3.00 -4.97
C THR A 139 38.72 -3.79 -6.29
N ASP A 140 37.72 -4.68 -6.45
CA ASP A 140 37.49 -5.38 -7.72
C ASP A 140 36.95 -4.43 -8.81
N LYS A 141 37.52 -4.47 -10.02
CA LYS A 141 37.14 -3.57 -11.13
C LYS A 141 35.77 -3.87 -11.74
N THR A 142 35.22 -5.04 -11.52
CA THR A 142 34.02 -5.58 -12.18
C THR A 142 32.90 -5.86 -11.20
N TRP A 143 33.25 -6.21 -9.97
CA TRP A 143 32.35 -6.54 -8.88
C TRP A 143 32.42 -5.50 -7.76
N LEU A 144 31.36 -5.44 -6.99
CA LEU A 144 31.25 -4.67 -5.76
C LEU A 144 30.84 -5.62 -4.66
N GLU A 145 31.46 -5.48 -3.51
CA GLU A 145 30.93 -6.03 -2.28
C GLU A 145 29.99 -4.99 -1.66
N VAL A 146 28.78 -5.43 -1.32
CA VAL A 146 27.70 -4.57 -0.89
C VAL A 146 26.97 -5.15 0.32
N ILE A 147 26.38 -4.25 1.11
CA ILE A 147 25.36 -4.56 2.10
C ILE A 147 23.99 -4.22 1.51
N TYR A 148 23.07 -5.17 1.56
CA TYR A 148 21.66 -5.01 1.25
C TYR A 148 20.83 -5.13 2.52
N LYS A 149 20.03 -4.11 2.82
CA LYS A 149 19.12 -4.10 3.96
C LYS A 149 17.76 -4.63 3.53
N HIS A 150 17.38 -5.81 4.03
CA HIS A 150 16.11 -6.47 3.73
C HIS A 150 15.44 -6.90 5.02
N GLU A 151 14.20 -6.45 5.25
CA GLU A 151 13.39 -6.85 6.43
C GLU A 151 14.11 -6.65 7.78
N GLY A 152 14.92 -5.60 7.89
CA GLY A 152 15.68 -5.28 9.10
C GLY A 152 16.98 -6.08 9.27
N ILE A 153 17.33 -6.93 8.31
CA ILE A 153 18.57 -7.72 8.30
C ILE A 153 19.54 -7.13 7.27
N GLU A 154 20.81 -7.03 7.65
CA GLU A 154 21.91 -6.66 6.75
C GLU A 154 22.48 -7.92 6.08
N ILE A 155 22.39 -7.98 4.76
CA ILE A 155 22.88 -9.10 3.95
C ILE A 155 24.07 -8.61 3.14
N GLN A 156 25.25 -9.15 3.42
CA GLN A 156 26.47 -8.85 2.68
C GLN A 156 26.62 -9.80 1.48
N GLY A 157 27.05 -9.27 0.34
CA GLY A 157 27.32 -10.08 -0.84
C GLY A 157 27.89 -9.30 -2.01
N TRP A 158 28.01 -9.98 -3.15
CA TRP A 158 28.67 -9.50 -4.35
C TRP A 158 27.68 -9.21 -5.47
N ILE A 159 27.91 -8.11 -6.18
CA ILE A 159 27.11 -7.69 -7.33
C ILE A 159 27.97 -7.11 -8.45
N SER A 160 27.60 -7.35 -9.71
CA SER A 160 28.32 -6.78 -10.84
C SER A 160 28.09 -5.28 -10.95
N ARG A 161 29.15 -4.51 -11.18
CA ARG A 161 29.08 -3.06 -11.46
C ARG A 161 28.17 -2.71 -12.63
N SER A 162 28.12 -3.58 -13.64
CA SER A 162 27.28 -3.40 -14.83
C SER A 162 25.76 -3.49 -14.55
N MET A 163 25.38 -3.97 -13.36
CA MET A 163 23.99 -4.18 -12.94
C MET A 163 23.48 -3.08 -11.99
N VAL A 164 24.35 -2.14 -11.61
CA VAL A 164 24.03 -1.06 -10.68
C VAL A 164 24.38 0.29 -11.26
N LYS A 165 23.72 1.34 -10.76
CA LYS A 165 24.00 2.73 -11.11
C LYS A 165 24.32 3.56 -9.86
N THR A 166 25.15 4.57 -10.03
CA THR A 166 25.36 5.61 -9.02
C THR A 166 24.16 6.54 -8.97
N ILE A 167 23.93 7.14 -7.81
CA ILE A 167 23.01 8.27 -7.67
C ILE A 167 23.82 9.52 -8.04
N GLN A 168 23.68 9.98 -9.28
CA GLN A 168 24.23 11.25 -9.78
C GLN A 168 23.14 12.30 -9.78
#